data_AF-A0A497RCF9-F1
#
_entry.id   AF-A0A497RCF9-F1
#
_cell.length_a   1.000
_cell.length_b   1.000
_cell.length_c   1.000
_cell.angle_alpha   90.00
_cell.angle_beta   90.00
_cell.angle_gamma   90.00
#
_symmetry.space_group_name_H-M   'P 1'
#
loop_
_entity.id
_entity.type
_entity.pdbx_description
1 polymer ?
#
loop_
_entity_poly.entity_id
_entity_poly.type
_entity_poly.pdbx_seq_one_letter_code
_entity_poly.pdbx_strand_id
1 'polypeptide(L)'
;MVYYPKKHELYKPEDVETVEVETDVLIVGGGFAGCGAAYEAAYWAKAAGLKVTLVEKAAIERSGAVAQGLSAINTYIDLSGRSEIQ
;
A
#
# COMPACT_ATOMS: atom_id res chain seq x y z
N MET A 1 4.26 -13.53 23.20
CA MET A 1 5.25 -12.44 23.13
C MET A 1 4.80 -11.38 24.13
N VAL A 2 5.65 -10.95 25.04
CA VAL A 2 5.32 -9.92 26.05
C VAL A 2 6.12 -8.67 25.72
N TYR A 3 5.47 -7.51 25.75
CA TYR A 3 6.11 -6.23 25.50
C TYR A 3 6.41 -5.53 26.82
N TYR A 4 7.68 -5.14 27.02
CA TYR A 4 8.14 -4.36 28.15
C TYR A 4 8.75 -3.05 27.62
N PRO A 5 8.05 -1.91 27.75
CA PRO A 5 8.54 -0.66 27.20
C PRO A 5 9.80 -0.20 27.94
N LYS A 6 10.83 0.28 27.22
CA LYS A 6 12.04 0.86 27.82
C LYS A 6 11.76 2.17 28.56
N LYS A 7 10.75 2.91 28.11
CA LYS A 7 10.24 4.14 28.71
C LYS A 7 8.78 4.30 28.34
N HIS A 8 8.05 5.11 29.10
CA HIS A 8 6.68 5.45 28.77
C HIS A 8 6.68 6.50 27.64
N GLU A 9 5.71 6.40 26.74
CA GLU A 9 5.44 7.36 25.67
C GLU A 9 3.93 7.57 25.65
N LEU A 10 3.48 8.56 26.44
CA LEU A 10 2.08 8.80 26.76
C LEU A 10 1.65 10.13 26.15
N TYR A 11 0.42 10.16 25.65
CA TYR A 11 -0.22 11.35 25.11
C TYR A 11 -1.64 11.44 25.65
N LYS A 12 -2.12 12.65 25.93
CA LYS A 12 -3.55 12.89 26.11
C LYS A 12 -4.16 13.30 24.77
N PRO A 13 -5.44 13.02 24.52
CA PRO A 13 -6.09 13.41 23.26
C PRO A 13 -5.94 14.90 22.93
N GLU A 14 -6.04 15.78 23.93
CA GLU A 14 -5.89 17.24 23.77
C GLU A 14 -4.47 17.70 23.43
N ASP A 15 -3.45 16.87 23.67
CA ASP A 15 -2.04 17.18 23.41
C ASP A 15 -1.57 16.67 22.03
N VAL A 16 -2.41 15.94 21.30
CA VAL A 16 -2.09 15.39 19.96
C VAL A 16 -2.70 16.27 18.88
N GLU A 17 -1.86 16.74 17.98
CA GLU A 17 -2.29 17.55 16.84
C GLU A 17 -3.06 16.71 15.81
N THR A 18 -4.22 17.21 15.38
CA THR A 18 -4.93 16.67 14.23
C THR A 18 -4.29 17.20 12.94
N VAL A 19 -3.87 16.29 12.06
CA VAL A 19 -3.37 16.63 10.73
C VAL A 19 -4.41 16.22 9.70
N GLU A 20 -5.04 17.20 9.05
CA GLU A 20 -5.99 16.96 7.97
C GLU A 20 -5.26 16.82 6.63
N VAL A 21 -5.57 15.75 5.88
CA VAL A 21 -4.99 15.48 4.56
C VAL A 21 -6.11 15.28 3.55
N GLU A 22 -6.36 16.30 2.72
CA GLU A 22 -7.32 16.21 1.62
C GLU A 22 -6.73 15.41 0.45
N THR A 23 -7.54 14.53 -0.14
CA THR A 23 -7.16 13.70 -1.29
C THR A 23 -8.42 13.24 -2.04
N ASP A 24 -8.31 12.98 -3.33
CA ASP A 24 -9.43 12.46 -4.13
C ASP A 24 -9.56 10.93 -4.00
N VAL A 25 -8.41 10.24 -3.97
CA VAL A 25 -8.34 8.79 -3.79
C VAL A 25 -7.39 8.47 -2.64
N LEU A 26 -7.90 7.81 -1.60
CA LEU A 26 -7.11 7.32 -0.47
C LEU A 26 -6.94 5.79 -0.53
N ILE A 27 -5.70 5.34 -0.50
CA ILE A 27 -5.33 3.91 -0.44
C ILE A 27 -4.79 3.62 0.96
N VAL A 28 -5.45 2.70 1.68
CA VAL A 28 -5.08 2.30 3.03
C VAL A 28 -4.37 0.95 3.00
N GLY A 29 -3.05 0.97 3.17
CA GLY A 29 -2.17 -0.21 3.17
C GLY A 29 -1.29 -0.29 1.91
N GLY A 30 0.03 -0.30 2.09
CA GLY A 30 1.05 -0.33 1.03
C GLY A 30 1.55 -1.74 0.70
N GLY A 31 0.73 -2.77 0.90
CA GLY A 31 1.03 -4.13 0.44
C GLY A 31 0.87 -4.28 -1.08
N PHE A 32 0.96 -5.50 -1.59
CA PHE A 32 0.86 -5.79 -3.04
C PHE A 32 -0.37 -5.17 -3.72
N ALA A 33 -1.55 -5.33 -3.11
CA ALA A 33 -2.79 -4.77 -3.67
C ALA A 33 -2.80 -3.23 -3.66
N GLY A 34 -2.36 -2.61 -2.57
CA GLY A 34 -2.31 -1.15 -2.44
C GLY A 34 -1.28 -0.51 -3.36
N CYS A 35 -0.11 -1.12 -3.51
CA CYS A 35 0.89 -0.67 -4.49
C CYS A 35 0.39 -0.81 -5.93
N GLY A 36 -0.34 -1.89 -6.26
CA GLY A 36 -1.01 -2.02 -7.56
C GLY A 36 -2.07 -0.94 -7.80
N ALA A 37 -2.90 -0.65 -6.78
CA ALA A 37 -3.88 0.43 -6.85
C ALA A 37 -3.22 1.81 -7.01
N ALA A 38 -2.14 2.09 -6.27
CA ALA A 38 -1.43 3.37 -6.35
C ALA A 38 -0.76 3.56 -7.71
N TYR A 39 -0.15 2.50 -8.25
CA TYR A 39 0.44 2.48 -9.58
C TYR A 39 -0.59 2.86 -10.66
N GLU A 40 -1.73 2.17 -10.68
CA GLU A 40 -2.74 2.35 -11.71
C GLU A 40 -3.51 3.67 -11.52
N ALA A 41 -3.88 4.00 -10.28
CA ALA A 41 -4.56 5.26 -9.97
C ALA A 41 -3.71 6.47 -10.37
N ALA A 42 -2.39 6.44 -10.14
CA ALA A 42 -1.50 7.53 -10.55
C ALA A 42 -1.49 7.74 -12.08
N TYR A 43 -1.65 6.68 -12.87
CA TYR A 43 -1.73 6.79 -14.33
C TYR A 43 -2.98 7.58 -14.75
N TRP A 44 -4.16 7.17 -14.28
CA TRP A 44 -5.44 7.78 -14.67
C TRP A 44 -5.67 9.15 -14.03
N ALA A 45 -5.26 9.31 -12.76
CA ALA A 45 -5.42 10.55 -12.01
C ALA A 45 -4.73 11.75 -12.68
N LYS A 46 -3.62 11.53 -13.40
CA LYS A 46 -2.92 12.57 -14.15
C LYS A 46 -3.81 13.27 -15.18
N ALA A 47 -4.66 12.52 -15.89
CA ALA A 47 -5.55 13.10 -16.91
C ALA A 47 -6.69 13.94 -16.29
N ALA A 48 -7.09 13.60 -15.07
CA ALA A 48 -8.17 14.27 -14.34
C ALA A 48 -7.67 15.28 -13.28
N GLY A 49 -6.35 15.44 -13.13
CA GLY A 49 -5.76 16.32 -12.12
C GLY A 49 -6.02 15.90 -10.67
N LEU A 50 -6.26 14.61 -10.43
CA LEU A 50 -6.64 14.08 -9.11
C LEU A 50 -5.41 13.77 -8.24
N LYS A 51 -5.55 13.97 -6.94
CA LYS A 51 -4.58 13.61 -5.91
C LYS A 51 -4.85 12.19 -5.39
N VAL A 52 -3.83 11.34 -5.51
CA VAL A 52 -3.81 9.98 -4.98
C VAL A 52 -2.87 9.93 -3.78
N THR A 53 -3.38 9.48 -2.63
CA THR A 53 -2.60 9.33 -1.39
C THR A 53 -2.60 7.87 -0.94
N LEU A 54 -1.44 7.35 -0.56
CA LEU A 54 -1.29 6.02 0.04
C LEU A 54 -0.76 6.17 1.47
N VAL A 55 -1.40 5.48 2.42
CA VAL A 55 -0.96 5.41 3.83
C VAL A 55 -0.55 3.97 4.18
N GLU A 56 0.58 3.84 4.87
CA GLU A 56 1.15 2.57 5.32
C GLU A 56 1.63 2.72 6.77
N LYS A 57 1.40 1.69 7.60
CA LYS A 57 1.81 1.69 9.02
C LYS A 57 3.27 1.28 9.22
N ALA A 58 3.84 0.57 8.25
CA ALA A 58 5.23 0.13 8.23
C ALA A 58 6.02 0.87 7.12
N ALA A 59 7.07 0.26 6.57
CA ALA A 59 7.78 0.78 5.39
C ALA A 59 7.39 -0.04 4.16
N ILE A 60 6.92 0.62 3.09
CA ILE A 60 6.39 -0.01 1.87
C ILE A 60 7.39 -1.01 1.26
N GLU A 61 8.70 -0.72 1.35
CA GLU A 61 9.77 -1.60 0.84
C GLU A 61 9.61 -3.07 1.28
N ARG A 62 9.12 -3.29 2.52
CA ARG A 62 9.01 -4.62 3.14
C ARG A 62 7.72 -4.78 3.98
N SER A 63 6.67 -4.00 3.72
CA SER A 63 5.42 -4.15 4.46
C SER A 63 4.59 -5.34 3.97
N GLY A 64 3.74 -5.88 4.86
CA GLY A 64 2.75 -6.91 4.51
C GLY A 64 3.30 -8.32 4.25
N ALA A 65 2.50 -9.14 3.55
CA ALA A 65 2.74 -10.58 3.43
C ALA A 65 4.01 -10.96 2.63
N VAL A 66 4.47 -10.07 1.75
CA VAL A 66 5.62 -10.33 0.87
C VAL A 66 6.91 -9.73 1.44
N ALA A 67 6.93 -9.41 2.74
CA ALA A 67 8.11 -8.88 3.41
C ALA A 67 9.37 -9.76 3.21
N GLN A 68 9.24 -11.09 3.24
CA GLN A 68 10.38 -12.01 3.03
C GLN A 68 10.62 -12.36 1.55
N GLY A 69 9.78 -11.84 0.66
CA GLY A 69 9.67 -12.32 -0.72
C GLY A 69 8.74 -13.53 -0.86
N LEU A 70 8.60 -14.00 -2.08
CA LEU A 70 7.90 -15.23 -2.45
C LEU A 70 8.75 -15.98 -3.47
N SER A 71 8.79 -17.30 -3.37
CA SER A 71 9.58 -18.15 -4.28
C SER A 71 8.87 -18.46 -5.61
N ALA A 72 7.60 -18.07 -5.75
CA ALA A 72 6.79 -18.32 -6.94
C ALA A 72 5.73 -17.22 -7.13
N ILE A 73 5.27 -17.07 -8.38
CA ILE A 73 4.07 -16.34 -8.72
C ILE A 73 2.95 -17.37 -8.88
N ASN A 74 1.99 -17.37 -7.96
CA ASN A 74 0.93 -18.38 -7.94
C ASN A 74 -0.15 -18.20 -9.02
N THR A 75 -0.14 -17.08 -9.75
CA THR A 75 -1.11 -16.80 -10.80
C THR A 75 -0.41 -16.26 -12.03
N TYR A 76 -0.19 -17.14 -13.00
CA TYR A 76 0.35 -16.85 -14.31
C TYR A 76 -0.40 -17.70 -15.34
N ILE A 77 -1.11 -17.05 -16.27
CA ILE A 77 -2.04 -17.74 -17.19
C ILE A 77 -1.32 -18.44 -18.33
N ASP A 78 -0.18 -17.92 -18.76
CA ASP A 78 0.55 -18.35 -19.97
C ASP A 78 -0.29 -18.32 -21.26
N LEU A 79 -0.38 -17.12 -21.86
CA LEU A 79 -1.07 -16.93 -23.14
C LEU A 79 -0.23 -17.32 -24.35
N SER A 80 1.04 -17.72 -24.16
CA SER A 80 1.95 -18.05 -25.27
C SER A 80 1.41 -19.21 -26.13
N GLY A 81 0.79 -20.21 -25.51
CA GLY A 81 0.15 -21.35 -26.19
C GLY A 81 -1.27 -21.11 -26.74
N ARG A 82 -1.84 -19.90 -26.61
CA ARG A 82 -3.17 -19.54 -27.14
C ARG A 82 -3.14 -18.43 -28.19
N SER A 83 -1.96 -17.88 -28.49
CA SER A 83 -1.78 -16.87 -29.55
C SER A 83 -1.89 -17.44 -30.98
N GLU A 84 -2.01 -18.76 -31.13
CA GLU A 84 -2.09 -19.45 -32.43
C GLU A 84 -3.52 -19.83 -32.86
N ILE A 85 -4.56 -19.41 -32.13
CA ILE A 85 -5.98 -19.61 -32.52
C ILE A 85 -6.63 -18.30 -32.96
N GLN A 86 -5.90 -17.51 -33.75
CA GLN A 86 -6.46 -16.43 -34.59
C GLN A 86 -5.97 -16.56 -36.02
#